data_AF-A0A0M0BUV0-F1
#
_entry.id   AF-A0A0M0BUV0-F1
#
_cell.length_a   1.000
_cell.length_b   1.000
_cell.length_c   1.000
_cell.angle_alpha   90.00
_cell.angle_beta   90.00
_cell.angle_gamma   90.00
#
_symmetry.space_group_name_H-M   'P 1'
#
loop_
_entity.id
_entity.type
_entity.pdbx_description
1 polymer ?
#
loop_
_entity_poly.entity_id
_entity_poly.type
_entity_poly.pdbx_seq_one_letter_code
_entity_poly.pdbx_strand_id
1 'polypeptide(L)' 'MSGETYLIGEALVGEGNEVAHIDLLIGDKTGPVGKAFASGLSNLSAGHTPLLAVIRPNLPPKPHTLLV' A
#
# COMPACT_ATOMS: atom_id res chain seq x y z
N MET A 1 10.66 -5.68 -24.47
CA MET A 1 9.92 -4.68 -23.68
C MET A 1 9.58 -5.36 -22.37
N SER A 2 10.23 -5.00 -21.26
CA SER A 2 9.81 -5.50 -19.94
C SER A 2 8.44 -4.91 -19.65
N GLY A 3 7.41 -5.75 -19.52
CA GLY A 3 6.07 -5.29 -19.15
C GLY A 3 6.09 -4.63 -17.78
N GLU A 4 5.25 -3.62 -17.58
CA GLU A 4 5.08 -2.99 -16.27
C GLU A 4 4.59 -4.03 -15.25
N THR A 5 5.24 -4.06 -14.09
CA THR A 5 4.87 -4.92 -12.97
C THR A 5 3.52 -4.48 -12.41
N TYR A 6 2.57 -5.41 -12.36
CA TYR A 6 1.28 -5.25 -11.72
C TYR A 6 0.88 -6.59 -11.10
N LEU A 7 0.99 -6.70 -9.79
CA LEU A 7 0.69 -7.91 -9.04
C LEU A 7 -0.28 -7.61 -7.90
N ILE A 8 -1.11 -8.60 -7.59
CA ILE A 8 -2.10 -8.58 -6.52
C ILE A 8 -1.78 -9.74 -5.58
N GLY A 9 -1.86 -9.50 -4.27
CA GLY A 9 -1.77 -10.53 -3.24
C GLY A 9 -2.76 -10.27 -2.12
N GLU A 10 -3.10 -11.32 -1.39
CA GLU A 10 -3.92 -11.27 -0.19
C GLU A 10 -3.37 -12.28 0.83
N ALA A 11 -3.54 -11.97 2.12
CA ALA A 11 -3.31 -12.93 3.20
C ALA A 11 -4.17 -12.62 4.44
N LEU A 12 -4.69 -13.68 5.05
CA LEU A 12 -5.31 -13.70 6.36
C LEU A 12 -4.48 -14.51 7.34
N VAL A 13 -4.05 -13.89 8.44
CA VAL A 13 -3.16 -14.50 9.44
C VAL A 13 -3.58 -14.08 10.85
N GLY A 14 -3.51 -15.02 11.79
CA GLY A 14 -3.85 -14.81 13.21
C GLY A 14 -5.23 -15.34 13.58
N GLU A 15 -5.68 -15.02 14.79
CA GLU A 15 -6.96 -15.46 15.37
C GLU A 15 -7.49 -14.43 16.38
N GLY A 16 -8.75 -14.58 16.81
CA GLY A 16 -9.37 -13.69 17.81
C GLY A 16 -9.64 -12.28 17.28
N ASN A 17 -9.47 -11.26 18.14
CA ASN A 17 -9.72 -9.86 17.79
C ASN A 17 -8.54 -9.24 17.02
N GLU A 18 -7.38 -9.89 17.04
CA GLU A 18 -6.13 -9.44 16.43
C GLU A 18 -5.85 -10.12 15.08
N VAL A 19 -6.83 -10.85 14.52
CA VAL A 19 -6.72 -11.40 13.16
C VAL A 19 -6.48 -10.27 12.15
N ALA A 20 -5.47 -10.44 11.31
CA ALA A 20 -5.10 -9.47 10.30
C ALA A 20 -5.44 -10.00 8.91
N HIS A 21 -6.09 -9.17 8.11
CA HIS A 21 -6.41 -9.43 6.72
C HIS A 21 -5.86 -8.30 5.87
N ILE A 22 -4.99 -8.63 4.91
CA ILE A 22 -4.27 -7.65 4.08
C ILE A 22 -4.55 -7.92 2.62
N ASP A 23 -5.12 -6.93 1.93
CA ASP A 23 -5.15 -6.85 0.47
C ASP A 23 -3.98 -5.97 -0.01
N LEU A 24 -3.21 -6.45 -0.99
CA LEU A 24 -1.98 -5.80 -1.42
C LEU A 24 -1.87 -5.68 -2.95
N LEU A 25 -1.48 -4.49 -3.39
CA LEU A 25 -1.04 -4.22 -4.76
C LEU A 25 0.45 -3.87 -4.76
N ILE A 26 1.20 -4.44 -5.70
CA ILE A 26 2.60 -4.07 -5.97
C ILE A 26 2.82 -3.86 -7.46
N GLY A 27 3.53 -2.81 -7.81
CA GLY A 27 3.79 -2.50 -9.20
C GLY A 27 4.71 -1.30 -9.41
N ASP A 28 4.98 -1.02 -10.68
CA ASP A 28 5.94 0.00 -11.07
C ASP A 28 5.44 1.43 -10.81
N LYS A 29 6.39 2.33 -10.49
CA LYS A 29 6.11 3.74 -10.17
C LYS A 29 5.42 4.48 -11.31
N THR A 30 5.71 4.15 -12.57
CA THR A 30 5.10 4.80 -13.75
C THR A 30 3.83 4.10 -14.21
N GLY A 31 3.51 2.94 -13.66
CA GLY A 31 2.35 2.14 -14.04
C GLY A 31 1.10 2.46 -13.21
N PRO A 32 0.05 1.62 -13.34
CA PRO A 32 -1.23 1.82 -12.66
C PRO A 32 -1.12 1.92 -11.14
N VAL A 33 -0.23 1.14 -10.51
CA VAL A 33 -0.01 1.16 -9.06
C VAL A 33 0.58 2.50 -8.60
N GLY A 34 1.53 3.08 -9.35
CA GLY A 34 2.06 4.41 -9.05
C GLY A 34 1.00 5.52 -9.15
N LYS A 35 0.09 5.43 -10.14
CA LYS A 35 -1.05 6.35 -10.24
C LYS A 35 -2.02 6.20 -9.06
N ALA A 36 -2.35 4.95 -8.68
CA ALA A 36 -3.19 4.66 -7.52
C ALA A 36 -2.56 5.15 -6.22
N PHE A 37 -1.25 4.97 -6.04
CA PHE A 37 -0.49 5.47 -4.90
C PHE A 37 -0.62 6.99 -4.75
N ALA A 38 -0.37 7.75 -5.83
CA ALA A 38 -0.44 9.21 -5.79
C ALA A 38 -1.86 9.71 -5.54
N SER A 39 -2.85 9.11 -6.23
CA SER A 39 -4.26 9.45 -6.06
C SER A 39 -4.74 9.16 -4.64
N GLY A 40 -4.43 7.97 -4.12
CA GLY A 40 -4.80 7.53 -2.78
C GLY A 40 -4.23 8.45 -1.71
N LEU A 41 -2.92 8.73 -1.75
CA LEU A 41 -2.27 9.62 -0.79
C LEU A 41 -2.90 11.02 -0.73
N SER A 42 -3.38 11.54 -1.87
CA SER A 42 -3.98 12.87 -1.96
C SER A 42 -5.46 12.95 -1.60
N ASN A 43 -6.15 11.81 -1.46
CA ASN A 43 -7.61 11.76 -1.32
C ASN A 43 -8.01 11.22 0.06
N LEU A 44 -8.29 12.13 0.99
CA LEU A 44 -8.66 11.81 2.36
C LEU A 44 -10.17 11.66 2.50
N SER A 45 -10.62 10.76 3.37
CA SER A 45 -12.02 10.67 3.77
C SER A 45 -12.19 10.50 5.27
N ALA A 46 -13.37 10.81 5.79
CA ALA A 46 -13.66 10.64 7.20
C ALA A 46 -13.45 9.18 7.62
N GLY A 47 -12.60 8.96 8.63
CA GLY A 47 -12.25 7.63 9.13
C GLY A 47 -11.19 6.87 8.34
N HIS A 48 -10.75 7.37 7.17
CA HIS A 48 -9.73 6.70 6.35
C HIS A 48 -8.71 7.73 5.86
N THR A 49 -7.63 7.88 6.64
CA THR A 49 -6.53 8.78 6.32
C THR A 49 -5.35 7.98 5.79
N PRO A 50 -5.07 8.07 4.48
CA PRO A 50 -3.95 7.36 3.88
C PRO A 50 -2.61 7.97 4.35
N LEU A 51 -1.65 7.11 4.68
CA LEU A 51 -0.35 7.51 5.22
C LEU A 51 0.79 6.74 4.53
N LEU A 52 1.94 7.40 4.40
CA LEU A 52 3.18 6.70 4.06
C LEU A 52 3.55 5.78 5.22
N ALA A 53 3.70 4.49 4.95
CA ALA A 53 4.24 3.57 5.94
C ALA A 53 5.66 4.00 6.31
N VAL A 54 5.98 3.98 7.60
CA VAL A 54 7.31 4.25 8.13
C VAL A 54 7.67 3.21 9.17
N ILE A 55 8.90 2.70 9.16
CA ILE A 55 9.39 1.80 10.22
C ILE A 55 9.48 2.57 11.54
N ARG A 56 9.93 3.82 11.44
CA ARG A 56 9.97 4.84 12.49
C ARG A 56 10.01 6.23 11.84
N PRO A 57 9.77 7.33 12.59
CA PRO A 57 9.83 8.67 12.03
C PRO A 57 11.13 8.90 11.23
N ASN A 58 10.99 9.48 10.04
CA ASN A 58 12.08 9.73 9.09
C ASN A 58 12.78 8.47 8.52
N LEU A 59 12.20 7.27 8.65
CA LEU A 59 12.70 6.03 8.05
C LEU A 59 11.59 5.24 7.32
N PRO A 60 11.26 5.61 6.07
CA PRO A 60 10.32 4.87 5.25
C PRO A 60 10.94 3.57 4.71
N PRO A 61 10.15 2.49 4.51
CA PRO A 61 10.62 1.32 3.81
C PRO A 61 10.86 1.63 2.32
N LYS A 62 11.59 0.73 1.66
CA LYS A 62 11.72 0.67 0.20
C LYS A 62 11.33 -0.75 -0.24
N PRO A 63 10.37 -0.92 -1.17
CA PRO A 63 9.62 0.12 -1.90
C PRO A 63 8.75 1.00 -0.97
N HIS A 64 8.40 2.20 -1.44
CA HIS A 64 7.49 3.06 -0.66
C HIS A 64 6.10 2.42 -0.64
N THR A 65 5.46 2.47 0.53
CA THR A 65 4.17 1.83 0.76
C THR A 65 3.17 2.87 1.26
N LEU A 66 1.97 2.85 0.69
CA LEU A 66 0.82 3.60 1.17
C LEU A 66 -0.03 2.65 2.02
N LEU A 67 -0.33 3.05 3.25
CA LEU A 67 -1.30 2.37 4.12
C LEU A 67 -2.60 3.20 4.08
N VAL A 68 -3.75 2.54 3.94
CA VAL A 68 -5.08 3.18 3.91
C VAL A 68 -5.95 2.57 4.98
#